data_AF-K1TMU2-F1
#
_entry.id   AF-K1TMU2-F1
#
_cell.length_a   1.000
_cell.length_b   1.000
_cell.length_c   1.000
_cell.angle_alpha   90.00
_cell.angle_beta   90.00
_cell.angle_gamma   90.00
#
_symmetry.space_group_name_H-M   'P 1'
#
loop_
_entity.id
_entity.type
_entity.pdbx_description
1 polymer ?
#
loop_
_entity_poly.entity_id
_entity_poly.type
_entity_poly.pdbx_seq_one_letter_code
_entity_poly.pdbx_strand_id
1 'polypeptide(L)'
;MHRKYVRKLVDAIKSDKYDVIIINFANPDMVGHTGVQAAAVKAIETVDGCVGRAVEALKEVDGQMFICADHGNAEQLIDYETGEPWTAHTTNPVPF
;
A
#
# COMPACT_ATOMS: atom_id res chain seq x y z
N MET A 1 6.32 -11.07 6.57
CA MET A 1 5.21 -11.45 5.66
C MET A 1 5.30 -10.75 4.30
N HIS A 2 5.42 -9.41 4.26
CA HIS A 2 5.35 -8.58 3.05
C HIS A 2 6.36 -8.90 1.93
N ARG A 3 7.61 -9.26 2.28
CA ARG A 3 8.63 -9.66 1.28
C ARG A 3 8.23 -10.86 0.41
N LYS A 4 7.31 -11.71 0.86
CA LYS A 4 6.83 -12.87 0.10
C LYS A 4 5.86 -12.46 -1.02
N TYR A 5 4.98 -11.50 -0.77
CA TYR A 5 3.95 -11.10 -1.72
C TYR A 5 4.52 -10.26 -2.86
N VAL A 6 5.39 -9.29 -2.58
CA VAL A 6 6.12 -8.57 -3.64
C VAL A 6 7.01 -9.52 -4.47
N ARG A 7 7.59 -10.55 -3.81
CA ARG A 7 8.12 -11.80 -4.41
C ARG A 7 7.28 -12.24 -5.61
N LYS A 8 6.09 -12.75 -5.24
CA LYS A 8 5.13 -13.35 -6.16
C LYS A 8 4.60 -12.37 -7.20
N LEU A 9 4.41 -11.09 -6.82
CA LEU A 9 3.96 -10.06 -7.76
C LEU A 9 4.98 -9.86 -8.87
N VAL A 10 6.26 -9.67 -8.52
CA VAL A 10 7.34 -9.50 -9.50
C VAL A 10 7.46 -10.74 -10.39
N ASP A 11 7.41 -11.94 -9.80
CA ASP A 11 7.45 -13.19 -10.57
C ASP A 11 6.24 -13.31 -11.52
N ALA A 12 5.05 -12.88 -11.08
CA ALA A 12 3.83 -12.89 -11.89
C ALA A 12 3.91 -11.90 -13.07
N ILE A 13 4.38 -10.67 -12.82
CA ILE A 13 4.59 -9.63 -13.85
C ILE A 13 5.56 -10.16 -14.91
N LYS A 14 6.73 -10.66 -14.49
CA LYS A 14 7.77 -11.15 -15.40
C LYS A 14 7.41 -12.45 -16.12
N SER A 15 6.41 -13.17 -15.64
CA SER A 15 6.02 -14.44 -16.24
C SER A 15 5.26 -14.29 -17.55
N ASP A 16 4.70 -13.10 -17.82
CA ASP A 16 3.88 -12.82 -19.01
C ASP A 16 2.69 -13.80 -19.18
N LYS A 17 2.19 -14.33 -18.05
CA LYS A 17 1.09 -15.31 -18.01
C LYS A 17 -0.29 -14.70 -17.77
N TYR A 18 -0.35 -13.44 -17.35
CA TYR A 18 -1.56 -12.79 -16.89
C TYR A 18 -1.74 -11.47 -17.62
N ASP A 19 -2.90 -11.29 -18.26
CA ASP A 19 -3.26 -10.01 -18.89
C ASP A 19 -3.50 -8.91 -17.84
N VAL A 20 -4.00 -9.30 -16.65
CA VAL A 20 -4.32 -8.38 -15.55
C VAL A 20 -3.90 -9.01 -14.22
N ILE A 21 -3.24 -8.21 -13.38
CA ILE A 21 -2.86 -8.57 -12.01
C ILE A 21 -3.44 -7.52 -11.06
N ILE A 22 -4.19 -7.96 -10.05
CA ILE A 22 -4.75 -7.09 -9.00
C ILE A 22 -4.08 -7.46 -7.68
N ILE A 23 -3.56 -6.45 -6.96
CA ILE A 23 -2.92 -6.62 -5.66
C ILE A 23 -3.42 -5.57 -4.67
N ASN A 24 -3.61 -5.99 -3.42
CA ASN A 24 -3.89 -5.12 -2.29
C ASN A 24 -2.71 -5.13 -1.31
N PHE A 25 -2.29 -3.95 -0.85
CA PHE A 25 -1.31 -3.79 0.22
C PHE A 25 -2.02 -3.35 1.50
N ALA A 26 -2.38 -4.32 2.34
CA ALA A 26 -3.15 -4.06 3.56
C ALA A 26 -2.41 -3.26 4.65
N ASN A 27 -1.11 -3.00 4.50
CA ASN A 27 -0.28 -2.43 5.56
C ASN A 27 -0.76 -1.07 6.08
N PRO A 28 -1.04 -0.06 5.24
CA PRO A 28 -1.34 1.28 5.73
C PRO A 28 -2.63 1.26 6.55
N ASP A 29 -3.62 0.49 6.11
CA ASP A 29 -4.90 0.34 6.80
C ASP A 29 -4.78 -0.47 8.11
N MET A 30 -4.32 -1.73 8.03
CA MET A 30 -4.29 -2.62 9.18
C MET A 30 -3.38 -2.10 10.30
N VAL A 31 -2.31 -1.38 9.96
CA VAL A 31 -1.43 -0.75 10.94
C VAL A 31 -1.96 0.62 11.37
N GLY A 32 -2.63 1.37 10.49
CA GLY A 32 -3.31 2.61 10.83
C GLY A 32 -4.39 2.41 11.90
N HIS A 33 -5.14 1.31 11.83
CA HIS A 33 -6.10 0.88 12.86
C HIS A 33 -5.50 0.67 14.26
N THR A 34 -4.17 0.58 14.40
CA THR A 34 -3.53 0.51 15.72
C THR A 34 -3.40 1.88 16.40
N GLY A 35 -3.52 2.99 15.65
CA GLY A 35 -3.25 4.35 16.15
C GLY A 35 -1.78 4.63 16.47
N VAL A 36 -0.86 3.69 16.20
CA VAL A 36 0.57 3.83 16.51
C VAL A 36 1.30 4.47 15.32
N GLN A 37 1.48 5.80 15.36
CA GLN A 37 2.07 6.57 14.27
C GLN A 37 3.41 6.03 13.76
N ALA A 38 4.33 5.68 14.68
CA ALA A 38 5.64 5.14 14.29
C ALA A 38 5.54 3.78 13.58
N ALA A 39 4.51 2.98 13.86
CA ALA A 39 4.26 1.72 13.17
C ALA A 39 3.65 1.96 11.78
N ALA A 40 2.71 2.91 11.67
CA ALA A 40 2.07 3.27 10.41
C ALA A 40 3.08 3.86 9.40
N VAL A 41 4.02 4.72 9.85
CA VAL A 41 5.11 5.22 9.00
C VAL A 41 5.91 4.06 8.41
N LYS A 42 6.35 3.10 9.24
CA LYS A 42 7.08 1.90 8.76
C LYS A 42 6.24 1.03 7.82
N ALA A 43 4.93 0.98 8.05
CA ALA A 43 4.00 0.26 7.20
C ALA A 43 3.94 0.88 5.79
N ILE A 44 3.83 2.21 5.70
CA ILE A 44 3.86 2.98 4.45
C ILE A 44 5.21 2.81 3.75
N GLU A 45 6.33 3.01 4.44
CA GLU A 45 7.68 2.83 3.88
C GLU A 45 7.88 1.41 3.31
N THR A 46 7.31 0.40 3.98
CA THR A 46 7.37 -0.98 3.49
C THR A 46 6.59 -1.15 2.18
N VAL A 47 5.42 -0.53 2.06
CA VAL A 47 4.59 -0.57 0.84
C VAL A 47 5.26 0.20 -0.28
N ASP A 48 5.80 1.39 -0.02
CA ASP A 48 6.54 2.19 -0.98
C ASP A 48 7.68 1.38 -1.63
N GLY A 49 8.50 0.73 -0.81
CA GLY A 49 9.55 -0.17 -1.31
C GLY A 49 9.03 -1.40 -2.07
N CYS A 50 7.80 -1.87 -1.79
CA CYS A 50 7.18 -2.95 -2.55
C CYS A 50 6.65 -2.48 -3.90
N VAL A 51 6.01 -1.31 -3.94
CA VAL A 51 5.52 -0.66 -5.17
C VAL A 51 6.68 -0.35 -6.09
N GLY A 52 7.77 0.23 -5.59
CA GLY A 52 8.97 0.51 -6.37
C GLY A 52 9.52 -0.74 -7.09
N ARG A 53 9.54 -1.89 -6.41
CA ARG A 53 9.96 -3.16 -7.03
C ARG A 53 9.01 -3.67 -8.11
N ALA A 54 7.71 -3.44 -7.94
CA ALA A 54 6.71 -3.80 -8.95
C ALA A 54 6.82 -2.89 -10.18
N VAL A 55 7.06 -1.60 -9.97
CA VAL A 55 7.30 -0.61 -11.03
C VAL A 55 8.55 -1.00 -11.85
N GLU A 56 9.66 -1.38 -11.20
CA GLU A 56 10.85 -1.84 -11.93
C GLU A 56 10.58 -3.11 -12.73
N ALA A 57 9.82 -4.07 -12.18
CA ALA A 57 9.44 -5.28 -12.92
C ALA A 57 8.55 -4.97 -14.14
N LEU A 58 7.65 -3.98 -14.05
CA LEU A 58 6.79 -3.58 -15.17
C LEU A 58 7.58 -2.93 -16.30
N LYS A 59 8.60 -2.13 -15.98
CA LYS A 59 9.48 -1.53 -17.00
C LYS A 59 10.20 -2.58 -17.84
N GLU A 60 10.48 -3.76 -17.28
CA GLU A 60 11.13 -4.86 -18.01
C GLU A 60 10.21 -5.56 -19.02
N VAL A 61 8.88 -5.44 -18.86
CA VAL A 61 7.88 -6.11 -19.70
C VAL A 61 7.00 -5.13 -20.49
N ASP A 62 7.38 -3.84 -20.53
CA ASP A 62 6.60 -2.75 -21.15
C ASP A 62 5.15 -2.68 -20.65
N GLY A 63 4.94 -3.01 -19.36
CA GLY A 63 3.63 -3.05 -18.72
C GLY A 63 3.18 -1.69 -18.18
N GLN A 64 1.90 -1.60 -17.82
CA GLN A 64 1.29 -0.40 -17.21
C GLN A 64 0.78 -0.70 -15.81
N MET A 65 0.81 0.30 -14.92
CA MET A 65 0.29 0.20 -13.56
C MET A 65 -0.71 1.31 -13.30
N PHE A 66 -1.84 0.95 -12.68
CA PHE A 66 -2.72 1.89 -12.02
C PHE A 66 -2.58 1.72 -10.51
N ILE A 67 -2.30 2.81 -9.80
CA ILE A 67 -2.12 2.83 -8.33
C ILE A 67 -3.25 3.67 -7.75
N CYS A 68 -4.05 3.07 -6.87
CA CYS A 68 -5.10 3.76 -6.15
C CYS A 68 -5.22 3.21 -4.71
N ALA A 69 -6.08 3.85 -3.92
CA ALA A 69 -6.54 3.34 -2.64
C ALA A 69 -8.07 3.23 -2.66
N ASP A 70 -8.62 2.34 -1.83
CA ASP A 70 -10.06 2.15 -1.63
C ASP A 70 -10.64 3.16 -0.62
N HIS A 71 -9.85 3.59 0.36
CA HIS A 71 -10.18 4.65 1.31
C HIS A 71 -8.92 5.22 2.00
N GLY A 72 -9.11 6.26 2.83
CA GLY A 72 -8.07 6.79 3.73
C GLY A 72 -8.06 6.10 5.11
N ASN A 73 -6.92 6.15 5.80
CA ASN A 73 -6.69 5.72 7.18
C ASN A 73 -5.37 6.34 7.68
N ALA A 74 -4.23 5.86 7.15
CA ALA A 74 -2.90 6.15 7.70
C ALA A 74 -2.44 7.62 7.59
N GLU A 75 -3.14 8.45 6.82
CA GLU A 75 -2.87 9.89 6.72
C GLU A 75 -3.39 10.68 7.93
N GLN A 76 -4.30 10.11 8.73
CA GLN A 76 -4.76 10.69 9.99
C GLN A 76 -4.71 9.64 11.10
N LEU A 77 -3.78 9.81 12.05
CA LEU A 77 -3.57 8.87 13.17
C LEU A 77 -3.80 9.52 14.53
N ILE A 78 -4.27 10.76 14.54
CA ILE A 78 -4.62 11.53 15.72
C ILE A 78 -5.96 12.18 15.44
N ASP A 79 -6.86 12.12 16.41
CA ASP A 79 -8.08 12.91 16.42
C ASP A 79 -7.70 14.38 16.71
N TYR A 80 -7.97 15.29 15.78
CA TYR A 80 -7.57 16.69 15.93
C TYR A 80 -8.40 17.47 16.97
N GLU A 81 -9.55 16.94 17.40
CA GLU A 81 -10.38 17.53 18.45
C GLU A 81 -9.96 17.06 19.84
N THR A 82 -9.67 15.77 20.00
CA THR A 82 -9.38 15.15 21.31
C THR A 82 -7.90 14.92 21.58
N GLY A 83 -7.07 14.83 20.55
CA GLY A 83 -5.66 14.45 20.63
C GLY A 83 -5.43 12.95 20.84
N GLU A 84 -6.50 12.15 20.92
CA GLU A 84 -6.42 10.70 21.11
C GLU A 84 -6.03 9.98 19.81
N PRO A 85 -5.52 8.74 19.88
CA PRO A 85 -5.22 7.95 18.69
C PRO A 85 -6.44 7.76 17.80
N TRP A 86 -6.28 8.08 16.51
CA TRP A 86 -7.31 7.81 15.50
C TRP A 86 -7.10 6.41 14.93
N THR A 87 -8.13 5.56 15.04
CA THR A 87 -8.08 4.15 14.64
C THR A 87 -9.12 3.79 13.60
N ALA A 88 -9.78 4.78 12.97
CA ALA A 88 -10.83 4.57 11.98
C ALA A 88 -10.37 5.00 10.58
N HIS A 89 -11.18 4.69 9.57
CA HIS A 89 -10.98 5.26 8.23
C HIS A 89 -11.24 6.77 8.25
N THR A 90 -10.84 7.43 7.17
CA THR A 90 -11.20 8.82 6.89
C THR A 90 -12.09 8.92 5.65
N THR A 91 -12.61 10.11 5.41
CA THR A 91 -13.30 10.46 4.15
C THR A 91 -12.41 11.31 3.23
N ASN A 92 -11.10 11.27 3.42
CA ASN A 92 -10.16 12.00 2.57
C ASN A 92 -10.14 11.40 1.14
N PRO A 93 -9.88 12.22 0.12
CA PRO A 93 -9.73 11.72 -1.25
C PRO A 93 -8.53 10.77 -1.36
N VAL A 94 -8.64 9.80 -2.26
CA VAL A 94 -7.59 8.82 -2.58
C VAL A 94 -6.83 9.21 -3.85
N PRO A 95 -5.54 8.85 -3.99
CA PRO A 95 -4.77 9.09 -5.22
C PRO A 95 -5.26 8.20 -6.37
N PHE A 96 -5.12 8.70 -7.61
CA PHE A 96 -5.35 7.99 -8.87
C PHE A 96 -4.52 8.59 -10.01
#